data_AF-A0AAV2PJP1-F1
#
_entry.id   AF-A0AAV2PJP1-F1
#
_cell.length_a   1.000
_cell.length_b   1.000
_cell.length_c   1.000
_cell.angle_alpha   90.00
_cell.angle_beta   90.00
_cell.angle_gamma   90.00
#
_symmetry.space_group_name_H-M   'P 1'
#
loop_
_entity.id
_entity.type
_entity.pdbx_description
1 polymer ?
#
loop_
_entity_poly.entity_id
_entity_poly.type
_entity_poly.pdbx_seq_one_letter_code
_entity_poly.pdbx_strand_id
1 'polypeptide(L)'
;TVRHGFPYQPSALAWDPIQKVLAIGTKQGSIRILGRPGVDVHVRHESEAAVVQMTFLINEGALISATSDDFIHLWNYRQKQPQIIHSLKFQRERITCMFLPFQCKWLYVGTERGNIHVVNVEVFQLSGYIINWNKAIDV
;
A
#
# COMPACT_ATOMS: atom_id res chain seq x y z
N THR A 1 20.93 -6.50 -14.29
CA THR A 1 20.67 -7.93 -14.55
C THR A 1 19.22 -8.09 -15.00
N VAL A 2 18.97 -8.84 -16.08
CA VAL A 2 17.61 -9.08 -16.59
C VAL A 2 16.88 -9.99 -15.61
N ARG A 3 15.71 -9.57 -15.10
CA ARG A 3 14.92 -10.35 -14.15
C ARG A 3 13.86 -11.14 -14.90
N HIS A 4 14.05 -12.45 -14.98
CA HIS A 4 13.10 -13.38 -15.59
C HIS A 4 12.05 -13.86 -14.57
N GLY A 5 10.83 -14.13 -15.04
CA GLY A 5 9.75 -14.70 -14.24
C GLY A 5 9.11 -13.72 -13.24
N PHE A 6 8.37 -14.24 -12.27
CA PHE A 6 7.77 -13.47 -11.18
C PHE A 6 8.73 -13.31 -9.99
N PRO A 7 8.55 -12.28 -9.14
CA PRO A 7 9.34 -12.12 -7.92
C PRO A 7 9.25 -13.36 -7.01
N TYR A 8 10.35 -13.69 -6.33
CA TYR A 8 10.36 -14.75 -5.31
C TYR A 8 9.51 -14.34 -4.10
N GLN A 9 8.73 -15.29 -3.56
CA GLN A 9 7.84 -15.10 -2.40
C GLN A 9 6.89 -13.89 -2.53
N PRO A 10 6.02 -13.85 -3.56
CA PRO A 10 5.01 -12.81 -3.67
C PRO A 10 4.06 -12.89 -2.47
N SER A 11 3.69 -11.74 -1.91
CA SER A 11 2.84 -11.62 -0.72
C SER A 11 1.65 -10.68 -0.93
N ALA A 12 1.75 -9.74 -1.87
CA ALA A 12 0.69 -8.77 -2.14
C ALA A 12 0.56 -8.50 -3.64
N LEU A 13 -0.65 -8.18 -4.08
CA LEU A 13 -0.96 -7.79 -5.46
C LEU A 13 -1.86 -6.55 -5.45
N ALA A 14 -1.68 -5.68 -6.44
CA ALA A 14 -2.61 -4.59 -6.74
C ALA A 14 -2.68 -4.39 -8.25
N TRP A 15 -3.84 -3.93 -8.75
CA TRP A 15 -4.07 -3.68 -10.17
C TRP A 15 -4.73 -2.32 -10.38
N ASP A 16 -4.16 -1.52 -11.28
CA ASP A 16 -4.82 -0.34 -11.81
C ASP A 16 -5.48 -0.69 -13.16
N PRO A 17 -6.82 -0.78 -13.24
CA PRO A 17 -7.52 -1.17 -14.45
C PRO A 17 -7.46 -0.11 -15.56
N ILE A 18 -7.25 1.16 -15.21
CA ILE A 18 -7.23 2.26 -16.18
C ILE A 18 -5.84 2.32 -16.84
N GLN A 19 -4.79 2.32 -16.03
CA GLN A 19 -3.41 2.38 -16.51
C GLN A 19 -2.88 1.03 -16.98
N LYS A 20 -3.58 -0.06 -16.64
CA LYS A 20 -3.25 -1.44 -16.98
C LYS A 20 -1.88 -1.85 -16.42
N VAL A 21 -1.65 -1.53 -15.14
CA VAL A 21 -0.43 -1.87 -14.41
C VAL A 21 -0.71 -2.75 -13.20
N LEU A 22 0.12 -3.79 -13.04
CA LEU A 22 0.09 -4.77 -11.96
C LEU A 22 1.28 -4.52 -11.03
N ALA A 23 1.03 -4.32 -9.75
CA ALA A 23 2.06 -4.33 -8.73
C ALA A 23 2.10 -5.69 -8.02
N ILE A 24 3.31 -6.23 -7.83
CA ILE A 24 3.58 -7.47 -7.11
C ILE A 24 4.56 -7.15 -5.97
N GLY A 25 4.09 -7.25 -4.73
CA GLY A 25 4.86 -7.08 -3.51
C GLY A 25 5.37 -8.43 -3.00
N THR A 26 6.51 -8.44 -2.30
CA THR A 26 7.11 -9.68 -1.76
C THR A 26 7.31 -9.62 -0.25
N LYS A 27 7.62 -10.80 0.31
CA LYS A 27 8.02 -10.94 1.72
C LYS A 27 9.36 -10.25 2.08
N GLN A 28 10.09 -9.73 1.11
CA GLN A 28 11.39 -9.04 1.28
C GLN A 28 11.31 -7.55 0.92
N GLY A 29 10.14 -6.92 1.13
CA GLY A 29 9.91 -5.49 0.86
C GLY A 29 10.09 -5.06 -0.59
N SER A 30 10.15 -5.99 -1.53
CA SER A 30 10.34 -5.70 -2.94
C SER A 30 8.99 -5.52 -3.61
N ILE A 31 8.87 -4.52 -4.48
CA ILE A 31 7.71 -4.32 -5.35
C ILE A 31 8.18 -4.37 -6.80
N ARG A 32 7.45 -5.10 -7.64
CA ARG A 32 7.62 -5.10 -9.09
C ARG A 32 6.34 -4.58 -9.74
N ILE A 33 6.45 -3.54 -10.56
CA ILE A 33 5.35 -2.95 -11.32
C ILE A 33 5.51 -3.36 -12.77
N LEU A 34 4.50 -4.06 -13.30
CA LEU A 34 4.44 -4.61 -14.65
C LEU A 34 3.29 -3.98 -15.43
N GLY A 35 3.43 -3.80 -16.73
CA GLY A 35 2.36 -3.26 -17.57
C GLY A 35 2.52 -3.62 -19.05
N ARG A 36 2.24 -2.65 -19.93
CA ARG A 36 2.47 -2.76 -21.38
C ARG A 36 3.96 -3.02 -21.69
N PRO A 37 4.32 -3.46 -22.92
CA PRO A 37 5.71 -3.63 -23.31
C PRO A 37 6.59 -2.43 -22.93
N GLY A 38 7.69 -2.67 -22.21
CA GLY A 38 8.59 -1.64 -21.69
C GLY A 38 8.25 -1.14 -20.27
N VAL A 39 7.11 -1.51 -19.70
CA VAL A 39 6.75 -1.22 -18.30
C VAL A 39 7.11 -2.41 -17.43
N ASP A 40 8.34 -2.38 -16.91
CA ASP A 40 8.84 -3.30 -15.88
C ASP A 40 9.76 -2.52 -14.96
N VAL A 41 9.27 -2.23 -13.76
CA VAL A 41 10.01 -1.45 -12.78
C VAL A 41 10.09 -2.21 -11.47
N HIS A 42 11.26 -2.16 -10.85
CA HIS A 42 11.51 -2.78 -9.57
C HIS A 42 11.96 -1.74 -8.55
N VAL A 43 11.29 -1.72 -7.40
CA VAL A 43 11.63 -0.90 -6.24
C VAL A 43 11.62 -1.75 -4.97
N ARG A 44 12.17 -1.22 -3.89
CA ARG A 44 12.27 -1.92 -2.61
C ARG A 44 12.14 -0.93 -1.45
N HIS A 45 11.44 -1.33 -0.40
CA HIS A 45 11.41 -0.64 0.88
C HIS A 45 12.76 -0.74 1.60
N GLU A 46 13.24 0.34 2.20
CA GLU A 46 14.52 0.36 2.92
C GLU A 46 14.58 -0.64 4.07
N SER A 47 13.46 -0.88 4.77
CA SER A 47 13.40 -1.83 5.88
C SER A 47 13.38 -3.30 5.44
N GLU A 48 13.21 -3.57 4.15
CA GLU A 48 13.01 -4.91 3.57
C GLU A 48 11.85 -5.70 4.21
N ALA A 49 10.97 -5.03 4.95
CA ALA A 49 9.81 -5.62 5.60
C ALA A 49 8.82 -6.17 4.57
N ALA A 50 8.13 -7.27 4.90
CA ALA A 50 7.20 -7.91 3.98
C ALA A 50 6.07 -6.96 3.58
N VAL A 51 5.77 -6.89 2.28
CA VAL A 51 4.60 -6.14 1.80
C VAL A 51 3.34 -6.93 2.15
N VAL A 52 2.52 -6.40 3.05
CA VAL A 52 1.29 -7.02 3.57
C VAL A 52 0.14 -6.82 2.59
N GLN A 53 -0.04 -5.59 2.11
CA GLN A 53 -1.09 -5.27 1.16
C GLN A 53 -0.70 -4.04 0.33
N MET A 54 -1.25 -3.93 -0.87
CA MET A 54 -1.09 -2.77 -1.73
C MET A 54 -2.43 -2.33 -2.33
N THR A 55 -2.56 -1.05 -2.65
CA THR A 55 -3.68 -0.52 -3.43
C THR A 55 -3.22 0.63 -4.31
N PHE A 56 -3.71 0.69 -5.55
CA PHE A 56 -3.45 1.81 -6.42
C PHE A 56 -4.40 2.97 -6.11
N LEU A 57 -3.89 4.20 -6.17
CA LEU A 57 -4.73 5.36 -6.45
C LEU A 57 -5.06 5.32 -7.94
N ILE A 58 -6.25 4.82 -8.25
CA ILE A 58 -6.64 4.42 -9.61
C ILE A 58 -6.53 5.60 -10.58
N ASN A 59 -5.71 5.43 -11.62
CA ASN A 59 -5.37 6.43 -12.63
C ASN A 59 -4.64 7.69 -12.11
N GLU A 60 -4.13 7.66 -10.88
CA GLU A 60 -3.44 8.80 -10.29
C GLU A 60 -1.91 8.63 -10.27
N GLY A 61 -1.37 7.53 -10.79
CA GLY A 61 0.08 7.35 -10.82
C GLY A 61 0.72 7.19 -9.44
N ALA A 62 -0.06 6.75 -8.45
CA ALA A 62 0.39 6.53 -7.08
C ALA A 62 -0.08 5.18 -6.52
N LEU A 63 0.76 4.57 -5.69
CA LEU A 63 0.56 3.24 -5.11
C LEU A 63 0.74 3.35 -3.60
N ILE A 64 -0.19 2.80 -2.83
CA ILE A 64 -0.08 2.69 -1.38
C ILE A 64 0.32 1.26 -1.04
N SER A 65 1.29 1.09 -0.14
CA SER A 65 1.73 -0.21 0.36
C SER A 65 1.76 -0.21 1.89
N ALA A 66 1.20 -1.24 2.52
CA ALA A 66 1.40 -1.54 3.93
C ALA A 66 2.46 -2.63 4.09
N THR A 67 3.37 -2.45 5.04
CA THR A 67 4.47 -3.37 5.33
C THR A 67 4.35 -3.99 6.72
N SER A 68 5.03 -5.11 6.95
CA SER A 68 4.94 -5.88 8.20
C SER A 68 5.61 -5.22 9.40
N ASP A 69 6.36 -4.15 9.16
CA ASP A 69 6.89 -3.23 10.15
C ASP A 69 5.94 -2.04 10.34
N ASP A 70 4.64 -2.21 10.12
CA ASP A 70 3.56 -1.24 10.43
C ASP A 70 3.74 0.15 9.79
N PHE A 71 4.44 0.23 8.66
CA PHE A 71 4.43 1.42 7.83
C PHE A 71 3.38 1.31 6.74
N ILE A 72 2.80 2.47 6.41
CA ILE A 72 2.12 2.70 5.15
C ILE A 72 2.97 3.67 4.34
N HIS A 73 3.28 3.32 3.10
CA HIS A 73 4.06 4.16 2.20
C HIS A 73 3.23 4.58 1.00
N LEU A 74 3.35 5.84 0.61
CA LEU A 74 2.84 6.37 -0.65
C LEU A 74 3.96 6.46 -1.65
N TRP A 75 3.81 5.72 -2.74
CA TRP A 75 4.72 5.72 -3.88
C TRP A 75 4.17 6.61 -4.98
N ASN A 76 4.99 7.48 -5.54
CA ASN A 76 4.73 8.12 -6.83
C ASN A 76 5.44 7.31 -7.92
N TYR A 77 4.70 6.79 -8.89
CA TYR A 77 5.25 6.04 -10.03
C TYR A 77 5.01 6.72 -11.38
N ARG A 78 4.60 8.00 -11.40
CA ARG A 78 4.52 8.80 -12.64
C ARG A 78 5.89 9.05 -13.26
N GLN A 79 6.92 9.07 -12.42
CA GLN A 79 8.31 9.23 -12.85
C GLN A 79 8.90 7.89 -13.32
N LYS A 80 9.94 7.96 -14.15
CA LYS A 80 10.66 6.78 -14.66
C LYS A 80 11.13 5.84 -13.52
N GLN A 81 11.44 6.41 -12.36
CA GLN A 81 11.80 5.67 -11.17
C GLN A 81 10.79 5.98 -10.06
N PRO A 82 9.98 5.00 -9.62
CA PRO A 82 9.06 5.18 -8.53
C PRO A 82 9.79 5.51 -7.23
N GLN A 83 9.21 6.42 -6.46
CA GLN A 83 9.79 6.89 -5.20
C GLN A 83 8.74 6.94 -4.11
N ILE A 84 9.15 6.66 -2.89
CA ILE A 84 8.33 6.91 -1.70
C ILE A 84 8.30 8.42 -1.48
N ILE A 85 7.10 9.01 -1.51
CA ILE A 85 6.91 10.44 -1.24
C ILE A 85 6.46 10.69 0.21
N HIS A 86 5.75 9.74 0.81
CA HIS A 86 5.33 9.80 2.20
C HIS A 86 5.35 8.43 2.86
N SER A 87 5.59 8.42 4.18
CA SER A 87 5.59 7.23 5.03
C SER A 87 4.87 7.56 6.33
N LEU A 88 3.98 6.68 6.77
CA LEU A 88 3.21 6.82 8.00
C LEU A 88 3.42 5.56 8.85
N LYS A 89 3.99 5.71 10.05
CA LYS A 89 4.21 4.61 10.99
C LYS A 89 3.01 4.48 11.93
N PHE A 90 2.42 3.31 12.00
CA PHE A 90 1.44 2.97 13.03
C PHE A 90 2.16 2.58 14.31
N GLN A 91 1.76 3.18 15.43
CA GLN A 91 2.33 2.90 16.73
C GLN A 91 1.42 1.94 17.50
N ARG A 92 2.01 0.88 18.08
CA ARG A 92 1.38 -0.05 19.03
C ARG A 92 0.25 -0.95 18.51
N GLU A 93 -0.11 -0.85 17.23
CA GLU A 93 -1.10 -1.72 16.60
C GLU A 93 -0.58 -2.20 15.25
N ARG A 94 -0.56 -3.52 15.05
CA ARG A 94 -0.12 -4.11 13.80
C ARG A 94 -1.16 -3.94 12.70
N ILE A 95 -0.72 -3.52 11.52
CA ILE A 95 -1.60 -3.38 10.35
C ILE A 95 -1.93 -4.78 9.79
N THR A 96 -3.22 -5.05 9.57
CA THR A 96 -3.70 -6.32 9.02
C THR A 96 -4.35 -6.19 7.65
N CYS A 97 -5.03 -5.08 7.40
CA CYS A 97 -5.65 -4.80 6.10
C CYS A 97 -5.83 -3.31 5.84
N MET A 98 -6.06 -2.98 4.57
CA MET A 98 -6.34 -1.66 4.06
C MET A 98 -7.51 -1.72 3.07
N PHE A 99 -8.33 -0.68 3.08
CA PHE A 99 -9.39 -0.49 2.09
C PHE A 99 -9.48 0.97 1.69
N LEU A 100 -9.43 1.23 0.38
CA LEU A 100 -9.62 2.54 -0.21
C LEU A 100 -10.78 2.46 -1.21
N PRO A 101 -11.93 3.08 -0.92
CA PRO A 101 -13.00 3.19 -1.92
C PRO A 101 -12.53 4.02 -3.12
N PHE A 102 -13.04 3.69 -4.31
CA PHE A 102 -12.71 4.42 -5.53
C PHE A 102 -13.08 5.91 -5.40
N GLN A 103 -12.16 6.80 -5.78
CA GLN A 103 -12.28 8.26 -5.65
C GLN A 103 -12.51 8.77 -4.20
N CYS A 104 -12.15 7.98 -3.20
CA CYS A 104 -12.20 8.40 -1.80
C CYS A 104 -10.87 9.03 -1.37
N LYS A 105 -10.95 10.05 -0.51
CA LYS A 105 -9.78 10.67 0.14
C LYS A 105 -9.35 9.97 1.41
N TRP A 106 -10.12 8.96 1.85
CA TRP A 106 -9.96 8.31 3.14
C TRP A 106 -9.63 6.83 2.94
N LEU A 107 -8.43 6.47 3.40
CA LEU A 107 -7.95 5.10 3.48
C LEU A 107 -8.31 4.54 4.84
N TYR A 108 -9.01 3.41 4.87
CA TYR A 108 -9.32 2.66 6.08
C TYR A 108 -8.21 1.64 6.34
N VAL A 109 -7.69 1.62 7.56
CA VAL A 109 -6.59 0.75 7.98
C VAL A 109 -7.05 -0.08 9.16
N GLY A 110 -7.25 -1.38 8.94
CA GLY A 110 -7.58 -2.34 9.98
C GLY A 110 -6.34 -2.83 10.71
N THR A 111 -6.47 -3.04 12.02
CA THR A 111 -5.38 -3.53 12.87
C THR A 111 -5.70 -4.86 13.53
N GLU A 112 -4.69 -5.53 14.08
CA GLU A 112 -4.84 -6.80 14.80
C GLU A 112 -5.72 -6.70 16.05
N ARG A 113 -5.94 -5.48 16.57
CA ARG A 113 -6.84 -5.22 17.69
C ARG A 113 -8.30 -5.08 17.26
N GLY A 114 -8.59 -5.17 15.97
CA GLY A 114 -9.93 -4.98 15.40
C GLY A 114 -10.31 -3.51 15.20
N ASN A 115 -9.44 -2.55 15.55
CA ASN A 115 -9.68 -1.14 15.32
C ASN A 115 -9.51 -0.80 13.83
N ILE A 116 -10.29 0.17 13.35
CA ILE A 116 -10.10 0.77 12.03
C ILE A 116 -9.69 2.22 12.23
N HIS A 117 -8.45 2.52 11.84
CA HIS A 117 -7.97 3.89 11.75
C HIS A 117 -8.24 4.44 10.35
N VAL A 118 -8.38 5.76 10.26
CA VAL A 118 -8.65 6.43 8.99
C VAL A 118 -7.47 7.33 8.65
N VAL A 119 -6.95 7.24 7.43
CA VAL A 119 -5.84 8.05 6.93
C VAL A 119 -6.35 8.93 5.79
N ASN A 120 -6.04 10.23 5.85
CA ASN A 120 -6.28 11.13 4.73
C ASN A 120 -5.19 10.93 3.68
N VAL A 121 -5.56 10.55 2.46
CA VAL A 121 -4.64 10.22 1.38
C VAL A 121 -3.98 11.47 0.77
N GLU A 122 -4.67 12.62 0.78
CA GLU A 122 -4.15 13.87 0.17
C GLU A 122 -3.00 14.46 0.98
N VAL A 123 -3.13 14.47 2.31
CA VAL A 123 -2.06 14.95 3.22
C VAL A 123 -1.21 13.83 3.81
N PHE A 124 -1.60 12.58 3.59
CA PHE A 124 -0.97 11.36 4.11
C PHE A 124 -0.77 11.35 5.64
N GLN A 125 -1.84 11.71 6.37
CA GLN A 125 -1.85 11.80 7.83
C GLN A 125 -3.00 10.99 8.43
N LEU A 126 -2.77 10.45 9.64
CA LEU A 126 -3.80 9.79 10.42
C LEU A 126 -4.87 10.80 10.83
N SER A 127 -6.13 10.45 10.60
CA SER A 127 -7.28 11.14 11.19
C SER A 127 -7.33 10.89 12.70
N GLY A 128 -7.89 11.83 13.46
CA GLY A 128 -8.26 11.59 14.86
C GLY A 128 -9.45 10.63 15.02
N TYR A 129 -10.11 10.26 13.94
CA TYR A 129 -11.25 9.35 13.94
C TYR A 129 -10.81 7.88 13.88
N ILE A 130 -11.31 7.09 14.84
CA ILE A 130 -11.05 5.64 14.96
C ILE A 130 -12.40 4.94 15.16
N ILE A 131 -12.67 3.94 14.33
CA ILE A 131 -13.78 3.01 14.57
C ILE A 131 -13.25 1.92 15.49
N ASN A 132 -13.69 1.96 16.74
CA ASN A 132 -13.26 0.99 17.75
C ASN A 132 -14.12 -0.26 17.65
N TRP A 133 -13.50 -1.43 17.69
CA TRP A 133 -14.20 -2.72 17.61
C TRP A 133 -15.27 -2.89 18.70
N ASN A 134 -15.06 -2.28 19.86
CA ASN A 134 -15.91 -2.38 21.04
C ASN A 134 -16.85 -1.18 21.25
N LYS A 135 -16.90 -0.22 20.31
CA LYS A 135 -17.78 0.96 20.40
C LYS A 135 -18.57 1.21 19.12
N ALA A 136 -18.68 0.21 18.24
CA ALA A 136 -19.27 0.41 16.93
C ALA A 136 -20.81 0.53 16.98
N ILE A 137 -21.46 -0.11 17.96
CA ILE A 137 -22.92 -0.10 18.11
C ILE A 137 -23.23 -0.19 19.61
N ASP A 138 -23.75 0.89 20.20
CA ASP A 138 -24.56 0.76 21.43
C ASP A 138 -25.92 0.19 20.99
N VAL A 139 -26.19 -1.07 21.33
CA VAL A 139 -27.53 -1.67 21.26
C VAL A 139 -28.15 -1.64 22.64
#